data_AF-A0A3F2RGR0-F1
#
_entry.id   AF-A0A3F2RGR0-F1
#
_cell.length_a   1.000
_cell.length_b   1.000
_cell.length_c   1.000
_cell.angle_alpha   90.00
_cell.angle_beta   90.00
_cell.angle_gamma   90.00
#
_symmetry.space_group_name_H-M   'P 1'
#
loop_
_entity.id
_entity.type
_entity.pdbx_description
1 polymer ?
#
loop_
_entity_poly.entity_id
_entity_poly.type
_entity_poly.pdbx_seq_one_letter_code
_entity_poly.pdbx_strand_id
1 'polypeptide(L)'
;MGRGRKPINDQGGRKQHLYKKTWTTNEFRLAVVMSYESGGIKETLTAFFPDVGGTTLETKRKSVYLWVKRKKKIASACLTVAGAARRGIRKLGLGTSLSADGEHDLMKSSKNPATGMVNTQQCHGFGERLWKDIMKLQ
;
A
#
# COMPACT_ATOMS: atom_id res chain seq x y z
N MET A 1 -35.48 27.30 8.18
CA MET A 1 -34.19 27.09 8.87
C MET A 1 -33.35 26.06 8.10
N GLY A 2 -32.60 26.50 7.09
CA GLY A 2 -31.79 25.60 6.23
C GLY A 2 -30.50 25.15 6.92
N ARG A 3 -30.51 23.96 7.51
CA ARG A 3 -29.33 23.33 8.11
C ARG A 3 -28.56 22.53 7.06
N GLY A 4 -27.82 23.23 6.20
CA GLY A 4 -26.91 22.65 5.20
C GLY A 4 -25.49 23.24 5.32
N ARG A 5 -24.47 22.48 4.88
CA ARG A 5 -23.09 23.01 4.81
C ARG A 5 -23.03 24.12 3.77
N LYS A 6 -22.43 25.26 4.12
CA LYS A 6 -22.27 26.40 3.20
C LYS A 6 -21.44 25.98 1.97
N PRO A 7 -21.89 26.29 0.74
CA PRO A 7 -21.13 26.04 -0.48
C PRO A 7 -19.83 26.86 -0.53
N ILE A 8 -18.88 26.45 -1.37
CA ILE A 8 -17.58 27.11 -1.50
C ILE A 8 -17.60 28.34 -2.43
N ASN A 9 -18.57 28.40 -3.34
CA ASN A 9 -18.77 29.42 -4.36
C ASN A 9 -20.27 29.68 -4.56
N ASP A 10 -20.62 30.84 -5.13
CA ASP A 10 -22.00 31.25 -5.43
C ASP A 10 -22.72 30.31 -6.42
N GLN A 11 -21.99 29.62 -7.30
CA GLN A 11 -22.54 28.58 -8.17
C GLN A 11 -22.92 27.28 -7.45
N GLY A 12 -22.62 27.16 -6.15
CA GLY A 12 -22.79 25.91 -5.41
C GLY A 12 -21.74 24.87 -5.79
N GLY A 13 -21.28 24.10 -4.80
CA GLY A 13 -20.30 23.05 -5.05
C GLY A 13 -19.71 22.43 -3.80
N ARG A 14 -19.40 21.14 -3.89
CA ARG A 14 -18.65 20.42 -2.86
C ARG A 14 -17.20 20.91 -2.86
N LYS A 15 -16.65 21.23 -1.69
CA LYS A 15 -15.23 21.60 -1.54
C LYS A 15 -14.35 20.50 -2.16
N GLN A 16 -13.42 20.90 -3.02
CA GLN A 16 -12.40 20.00 -3.55
C GLN A 16 -11.61 19.41 -2.38
N HIS A 17 -11.36 18.11 -2.45
CA HIS A 17 -10.64 17.40 -1.40
C HIS A 17 -9.15 17.75 -1.51
N LEU A 18 -8.66 18.58 -0.57
CA LEU A 18 -7.31 19.17 -0.66
C LEU A 18 -6.16 18.16 -0.58
N TYR A 19 -6.38 16.95 -0.05
CA TYR A 19 -5.30 15.98 0.19
C TYR A 19 -5.39 14.76 -0.73
N LYS A 20 -4.51 14.69 -1.73
CA LYS A 20 -4.32 13.45 -2.51
C LYS A 20 -3.57 12.45 -1.64
N LYS A 21 -4.28 11.46 -1.09
CA LYS A 21 -3.67 10.41 -0.26
C LYS A 21 -2.87 9.45 -1.14
N THR A 22 -1.54 9.58 -1.13
CA THR A 22 -0.62 8.60 -1.75
C THR A 22 -0.58 7.35 -0.87
N TRP A 23 -1.17 6.25 -1.33
CA TRP A 23 -1.22 4.99 -0.59
C TRP A 23 -0.03 4.12 -0.94
N THR A 24 0.68 3.59 0.06
CA THR A 24 1.70 2.58 -0.14
C THR A 24 1.09 1.18 -0.18
N THR A 25 1.47 0.38 -1.17
CA THR A 25 1.10 -1.04 -1.30
C THR A 25 1.94 -1.92 -0.38
N ASN A 26 1.51 -3.16 -0.13
CA ASN A 26 2.27 -4.08 0.73
C ASN A 26 3.59 -4.51 0.06
N GLU A 27 3.62 -4.67 -1.26
CA GLU A 27 4.85 -4.90 -2.03
C GLU A 27 5.90 -3.80 -1.82
N PHE A 28 5.48 -2.53 -1.89
CA PHE A 28 6.37 -1.38 -1.69
C PHE A 28 6.93 -1.39 -0.26
N ARG A 29 6.08 -1.66 0.72
CA ARG A 29 6.51 -1.77 2.13
C ARG A 29 7.49 -2.92 2.32
N LEU A 30 7.30 -4.04 1.64
CA LEU A 30 8.21 -5.18 1.72
C LEU A 30 9.59 -4.82 1.14
N ALA A 31 9.63 -4.17 -0.02
CA ALA A 31 10.88 -3.69 -0.64
C ALA A 31 11.65 -2.74 0.28
N VAL A 32 10.96 -1.78 0.91
CA VAL A 32 11.54 -0.84 1.89
C VAL A 32 12.09 -1.57 3.13
N VAL A 33 11.43 -2.64 3.58
CA VAL A 33 11.93 -3.42 4.72
C VAL A 33 13.17 -4.22 4.34
N MET A 34 13.22 -4.77 3.13
CA MET A 34 14.39 -5.50 2.64
C MET A 34 15.60 -4.58 2.47
N SER A 35 15.42 -3.37 1.92
CA SER A 35 16.51 -2.39 1.82
C SER A 35 17.00 -1.91 3.19
N TYR A 36 16.11 -1.84 4.18
CA TYR A 36 16.50 -1.49 5.54
C TYR A 36 17.39 -2.56 6.17
N GLU A 37 17.13 -3.85 5.88
CA GLU A 37 17.95 -4.94 6.39
C GLU A 37 19.33 -5.00 5.71
N SER A 38 19.45 -4.56 4.44
CA SER A 38 20.72 -4.51 3.73
C SER A 38 21.56 -3.26 4.04
N GLY A 39 20.94 -2.08 4.11
CA GLY A 39 21.64 -0.79 4.13
C GLY A 39 21.23 0.17 5.26
N GLY A 40 20.35 -0.28 6.16
CA GLY A 40 19.87 0.53 7.27
C GLY A 40 18.96 1.69 6.86
N ILE A 41 18.70 2.60 7.82
CA ILE A 41 17.66 3.62 7.68
C ILE A 41 18.01 4.75 6.71
N LYS A 42 19.27 5.20 6.69
CA LYS A 42 19.69 6.36 5.90
C LYS A 42 19.62 6.03 4.41
N GLU A 43 20.21 4.91 4.01
CA GLU A 43 20.19 4.43 2.63
C GLU A 43 18.76 4.19 2.14
N THR A 44 17.93 3.56 2.98
CA THR A 44 16.51 3.32 2.67
C THR A 44 15.74 4.63 2.45
N LEU A 45 15.97 5.66 3.25
CA LEU A 45 15.29 6.93 3.07
C LEU A 45 15.74 7.64 1.81
N THR A 46 17.03 7.64 1.49
CA THR A 46 17.57 8.23 0.25
C THR A 46 17.05 7.50 -0.99
N ALA A 47 17.00 6.17 -0.98
CA ALA A 47 16.56 5.38 -2.14
C ALA A 47 15.05 5.49 -2.41
N PHE A 48 14.21 5.43 -1.37
CA PHE A 48 12.75 5.37 -1.53
C PHE A 48 12.06 6.73 -1.37
N PHE A 49 12.70 7.70 -0.73
CA PHE A 49 12.13 9.01 -0.48
C PHE A 49 13.16 10.14 -0.70
N PRO A 50 13.71 10.29 -1.93
CA PRO A 50 14.74 11.30 -2.20
C PRO A 50 14.21 12.75 -2.11
N ASP A 51 12.92 12.96 -2.40
CA ASP A 51 12.31 14.29 -2.51
C ASP A 51 11.74 14.81 -1.17
N VAL A 52 11.70 13.98 -0.11
CA VAL A 52 11.06 14.38 1.15
C VAL A 52 12.07 15.02 2.11
N GLY A 53 11.80 16.25 2.52
CA GLY A 53 12.59 16.97 3.52
C GLY A 53 11.92 17.09 4.89
N GLY A 54 12.71 17.51 5.89
CA GLY A 54 12.22 18.02 7.18
C GLY A 54 11.31 17.07 7.96
N THR A 55 10.17 17.59 8.44
CA THR A 55 9.20 16.86 9.28
C THR A 55 8.54 15.68 8.56
N THR A 56 8.43 15.75 7.24
CA THR A 56 7.90 14.65 6.41
C THR A 56 8.86 13.48 6.38
N LEU A 57 10.17 13.74 6.31
CA LEU A 57 11.21 12.70 6.35
C LEU A 57 11.16 11.92 7.67
N GLU A 58 11.02 12.62 8.80
CA GLU A 58 10.86 11.97 10.11
C GLU A 58 9.59 11.10 10.20
N THR A 59 8.51 11.51 9.54
CA THR A 59 7.29 10.71 9.44
C THR A 59 7.51 9.44 8.62
N LYS A 60 8.26 9.53 7.51
CA LYS A 60 8.65 8.36 6.72
C LYS A 60 9.57 7.44 7.52
N ARG A 61 10.57 7.98 8.23
CA ARG A 61 11.46 7.24 9.12
C ARG A 61 10.69 6.40 10.13
N LYS A 62 9.73 7.02 10.85
CA LYS A 62 8.84 6.30 11.79
C LYS A 62 8.00 5.23 11.09
N SER A 63 7.55 5.49 9.86
CA SER A 63 6.80 4.51 9.07
C SER A 63 7.65 3.29 8.70
N VAL A 64 8.92 3.49 8.32
CA VAL A 64 9.87 2.41 8.03
C VAL A 64 10.04 1.52 9.26
N TYR A 65 10.32 2.10 10.44
CA TYR A 65 10.43 1.32 11.68
C TYR A 65 9.16 0.52 12.00
N LEU A 66 8.00 1.12 11.78
CA LEU A 66 6.72 0.43 11.98
C LEU A 66 6.57 -0.77 11.03
N TRP A 67 7.02 -0.65 9.77
CA TRP A 67 6.97 -1.73 8.80
C TRP A 67 7.98 -2.83 9.11
N VAL A 68 9.19 -2.48 9.52
CA VAL A 68 10.20 -3.44 9.99
C VAL A 68 9.64 -4.26 11.16
N LYS A 69 9.04 -3.61 12.17
CA LYS A 69 8.39 -4.30 13.29
C LYS A 69 7.25 -5.24 12.83
N ARG A 70 6.61 -4.93 11.70
CA ARG A 70 5.49 -5.71 11.12
C ARG A 70 5.92 -6.59 9.95
N LYS A 71 7.23 -6.79 9.71
CA LYS A 71 7.78 -7.52 8.55
C LYS A 71 7.06 -8.83 8.27
N LYS A 72 6.92 -9.69 9.29
CA LYS A 72 6.27 -11.02 9.16
C LYS A 72 4.85 -10.92 8.58
N LYS A 73 4.05 -9.93 9.02
CA LYS A 73 2.67 -9.72 8.55
C LYS A 73 2.62 -9.18 7.13
N ILE A 74 3.58 -8.34 6.77
CA ILE A 74 3.69 -7.77 5.41
C ILE A 74 4.13 -8.87 4.44
N ALA A 75 5.11 -9.68 4.81
CA ALA A 75 5.58 -10.83 4.04
C ALA A 75 4.45 -11.86 3.82
N SER A 76 3.71 -12.23 4.87
CA SER A 76 2.57 -13.14 4.73
C SER A 76 1.47 -12.59 3.82
N ALA A 77 1.23 -11.27 3.83
CA ALA A 77 0.28 -10.64 2.93
C ALA A 77 0.76 -10.65 1.47
N CYS A 78 2.08 -10.57 1.24
CA CYS A 78 2.67 -10.58 -0.12
C CYS A 78 2.75 -11.98 -0.75
N LEU A 79 2.45 -13.06 -0.01
CA LEU A 79 2.38 -14.42 -0.56
C LEU A 79 1.37 -14.57 -1.70
N THR A 80 0.41 -13.64 -1.81
CA THR A 80 -0.57 -13.61 -2.90
C THR A 80 -0.45 -12.31 -3.66
N VAL A 81 -0.61 -12.35 -5.00
CA VAL A 81 -0.56 -11.16 -5.88
C VAL A 81 -1.57 -10.09 -5.42
N ALA A 82 -2.80 -10.50 -5.13
CA ALA A 82 -3.85 -9.60 -4.63
C ALA A 82 -3.49 -9.01 -3.25
N GLY A 83 -2.81 -9.78 -2.39
CA GLY A 83 -2.34 -9.32 -1.08
C GLY A 83 -1.15 -8.35 -1.17
N ALA A 84 -0.27 -8.54 -2.16
CA ALA A 84 0.86 -7.65 -2.45
C ALA A 84 0.38 -6.26 -2.93
N ALA A 85 -0.58 -6.23 -3.87
CA ALA A 85 -1.17 -5.01 -4.41
C ALA A 85 -2.11 -4.28 -3.42
N ARG A 86 -2.47 -4.90 -2.28
CA ARG A 86 -3.35 -4.29 -1.28
C ARG A 86 -2.67 -3.13 -0.56
N ARG A 87 -3.44 -2.06 -0.34
CA ARG A 87 -3.02 -0.82 0.35
C ARG A 87 -2.92 -0.98 1.88
N GLY A 88 -3.50 -2.04 2.44
CA GLY A 88 -3.51 -2.29 3.86
C GLY A 88 -3.98 -3.70 4.20
N ILE A 89 -3.49 -4.21 5.33
CA ILE A 89 -3.94 -5.47 5.91
C ILE A 89 -5.15 -5.14 6.78
N ARG A 90 -6.34 -5.59 6.39
CA ARG A 90 -7.54 -5.47 7.22
C ARG A 90 -7.51 -6.54 8.31
N LYS A 91 -7.89 -6.16 9.53
CA LYS A 91 -8.12 -7.14 10.60
C LYS A 91 -9.49 -7.78 10.32
N LEU A 92 -9.52 -9.11 10.27
CA LEU A 92 -10.73 -9.90 10.12
C LEU A 92 -11.65 -9.68 11.34
N GLY A 93 -12.95 -9.69 11.14
CA GLY A 93 -14.00 -9.60 12.15
C GLY A 93 -14.37 -8.17 12.58
N LEU A 94 -14.04 -7.15 11.79
CA LEU A 94 -14.33 -5.75 12.13
C LEU A 94 -15.54 -5.15 11.38
N GLY A 95 -16.08 -5.84 10.37
CA GLY A 95 -16.99 -5.21 9.41
C GLY A 95 -18.26 -5.96 9.05
N THR A 96 -18.46 -7.20 9.50
CA THR A 96 -19.62 -7.98 9.07
C THR A 96 -20.18 -8.83 10.20
N SER A 97 -21.49 -9.12 10.16
CA SER A 97 -22.17 -10.11 11.00
C SER A 97 -21.69 -11.55 10.77
N LEU A 98 -20.58 -11.74 10.04
CA LEU A 98 -20.03 -13.04 9.68
C LEU A 98 -18.85 -13.38 10.58
N SER A 99 -18.63 -14.67 10.78
CA SER A 99 -17.45 -15.18 11.46
C SER A 99 -16.18 -14.83 10.66
N ALA A 100 -15.02 -14.80 11.33
CA ALA A 100 -13.73 -14.54 10.69
C ALA A 100 -13.42 -15.52 9.53
N ASP A 101 -13.94 -16.75 9.63
CA ASP A 101 -13.86 -17.77 8.58
C ASP A 101 -14.71 -17.40 7.36
N GLY A 102 -15.96 -16.96 7.57
CA GLY A 102 -16.83 -16.49 6.50
C GLY A 102 -16.28 -15.26 5.75
N GLU A 103 -15.63 -14.34 6.45
CA GLU A 103 -14.94 -13.22 5.79
C GLU A 103 -13.73 -13.66 4.96
N HIS A 104 -13.02 -14.68 5.41
CA HIS A 104 -11.88 -15.25 4.68
C HIS A 104 -12.34 -15.97 3.40
N ASP A 105 -13.46 -16.68 3.46
CA ASP A 105 -14.05 -17.34 2.29
C ASP A 105 -14.52 -16.34 1.22
N LEU A 106 -15.23 -15.27 1.62
CA LEU A 106 -15.62 -14.19 0.71
C LEU A 106 -14.41 -13.52 0.05
N MET A 107 -13.30 -13.39 0.77
CA MET A 107 -12.06 -12.85 0.21
C MET A 107 -11.44 -13.76 -0.85
N LYS A 108 -11.68 -15.08 -0.80
CA LYS A 108 -11.26 -16.04 -1.84
C LYS A 108 -12.23 -16.06 -3.03
N SER A 109 -13.53 -15.97 -2.76
CA SER A 109 -14.63 -16.17 -3.72
C SER A 109 -14.80 -15.04 -4.76
N SER A 110 -14.22 -13.85 -4.53
CA SER A 110 -14.21 -12.72 -5.49
C SER A 110 -13.53 -12.99 -6.85
N LYS A 111 -13.03 -14.20 -7.12
CA LYS A 111 -12.33 -14.55 -8.36
C LYS A 111 -13.30 -15.15 -9.38
N ASN A 112 -13.77 -14.33 -10.32
CA ASN A 112 -14.35 -14.84 -11.57
C ASN A 112 -13.23 -15.57 -12.34
N PRO A 113 -13.34 -16.87 -12.67
CA PRO A 113 -12.25 -17.66 -13.26
C PRO A 113 -11.74 -17.08 -14.59
N ALA A 114 -12.59 -16.39 -15.33
CA ALA A 114 -12.23 -15.72 -16.59
C ALA A 114 -11.20 -14.57 -16.41
N THR A 115 -11.11 -13.95 -15.23
CA THR A 115 -10.21 -12.81 -14.97
C THR A 115 -8.89 -13.25 -14.32
N GLY A 116 -8.79 -14.51 -13.86
CA GLY A 116 -7.60 -15.04 -13.20
C GLY A 116 -6.39 -15.16 -14.13
N MET A 117 -6.61 -15.59 -15.38
CA MET A 117 -5.55 -15.83 -16.36
C MET A 117 -4.95 -14.53 -16.92
N VAL A 118 -5.77 -13.49 -17.10
CA VAL A 118 -5.33 -12.17 -17.60
C VAL A 118 -4.44 -11.46 -16.57
N ASN A 119 -4.77 -11.58 -15.28
CA ASN A 119 -4.01 -10.94 -14.21
C ASN A 119 -2.62 -11.61 -14.00
N THR A 120 -2.51 -12.93 -14.17
CA THR A 120 -1.21 -13.61 -14.19
C THR A 120 -0.33 -13.18 -15.37
N GLN A 121 -0.92 -12.90 -16.53
CA GLN A 121 -0.18 -12.54 -17.75
C GLN A 121 0.25 -11.06 -17.77
N GLN A 122 -0.47 -10.17 -17.07
CA GLN A 122 -0.15 -8.74 -16.96
C GLN A 122 0.94 -8.44 -15.89
N CYS A 123 1.29 -9.41 -15.06
CA CYS A 123 2.25 -9.28 -13.95
C CYS A 123 3.74 -9.27 -14.37
N HIS A 124 4.09 -9.50 -15.63
CA HIS A 124 5.49 -9.57 -16.09
C HIS A 124 6.18 -8.21 -16.34
N GLY A 125 5.49 -7.07 -16.15
CA GLY A 125 6.05 -5.77 -16.56
C GLY A 125 6.74 -4.94 -15.47
N PHE A 126 6.23 -4.95 -14.24
CA PHE A 126 6.62 -3.94 -13.23
C PHE A 126 7.67 -4.45 -12.23
N GLY A 127 7.52 -5.69 -11.76
CA GLY A 127 8.43 -6.30 -10.78
C GLY A 127 9.82 -6.60 -11.35
N GLU A 128 9.91 -7.07 -12.60
CA GLU A 128 11.19 -7.36 -13.25
C GLU A 128 12.00 -6.12 -13.61
N ARG A 129 11.34 -5.02 -14.03
CA ARG A 129 12.05 -3.77 -14.39
C ARG A 129 12.68 -3.15 -13.16
N LEU A 130 11.94 -3.04 -12.06
CA LEU A 130 12.48 -2.51 -10.81
C LEU A 130 13.62 -3.39 -10.26
N TRP A 131 13.51 -4.72 -10.36
CA TRP A 131 14.58 -5.64 -9.95
C TRP A 131 15.83 -5.55 -10.84
N LYS A 132 15.68 -5.44 -12.16
CA LYS A 132 16.79 -5.30 -13.12
C LYS A 132 17.48 -3.94 -13.02
N ASP A 133 16.76 -2.88 -12.69
CA ASP A 133 17.33 -1.55 -12.43
C ASP A 133 18.05 -1.48 -11.09
N ILE A 134 17.56 -2.15 -10.03
CA ILE A 134 18.24 -2.22 -8.73
C ILE A 134 19.55 -3.03 -8.81
N MET A 135 19.58 -4.14 -9.56
CA MET A 135 20.81 -4.95 -9.70
C MET A 135 21.89 -4.32 -10.59
N LYS A 136 21.57 -3.34 -11.44
CA LYS A 136 22.54 -2.63 -12.30
C LYS A 136 23.28 -1.49 -11.60
N LEU A 137 22.94 -1.20 -10.34
CA LEU A 137 23.53 -0.12 -9.54
C LEU A 137 24.58 -0.61 -8.53
N GLN A 138 25.04 -1.86 -8.63
CA GLN A 138 26.26 -2.36 -7.99
C GLN A 138 27.45 -2.23 -8.93
#